data_AF-A0A2M7U024-F1
#
_entry.id   AF-A0A2M7U024-F1
#
_cell.length_a   1.000
_cell.length_b   1.000
_cell.length_c   1.000
_cell.angle_alpha   90.00
_cell.angle_beta   90.00
_cell.angle_gamma   90.00
#
_symmetry.space_group_name_H-M   'P 1'
#
loop_
_entity.id
_entity.type
_entity.pdbx_description
1 polymer ?
#
loop_
_entity_poly.entity_id
_entity_poly.type
_entity_poly.pdbx_seq_one_letter_code
_entity_poly.pdbx_strand_id
1 'polypeptide(L)'
;MQLSKNFNALTATQMAEVDRLMVEEYHIELAQMMENAGRHLATLAYSQLSVAGLATSDGNVVTILIGPGNNGGGGLTAARYLSNWGVVVNTILMQSVEKLRSVPAIRWQTLLKLPVKTGAWHDPETTEMIGSSTLIIDAMLGYNQTGDPYGSIREAIPAINQLSVPVLSLDIPSGLDATTGTPGEPCIQANATLTLALPKTGLTNQSGKRYSGDLYLADIGVPPVLYTHLGLPAQNIFRDNPILKIG
;
A
#
# COMPACT_ATOMS: atom_id res chain seq x y z
N MET A 1 -13.23 -21.22 8.53
CA MET A 1 -13.17 -21.01 10.00
C MET A 1 -11.99 -20.08 10.29
N GLN A 2 -12.22 -18.77 10.25
CA GLN A 2 -11.16 -17.78 10.52
C GLN A 2 -10.96 -17.75 12.04
N LEU A 3 -9.84 -18.32 12.51
CA LEU A 3 -9.38 -18.09 13.87
C LEU A 3 -9.15 -16.57 13.97
N SER A 4 -9.94 -15.88 14.80
CA SER A 4 -9.68 -14.50 15.18
C SER A 4 -8.39 -14.48 16.00
N LYS A 5 -7.24 -14.55 15.34
CA LYS A 5 -5.96 -14.24 15.96
C LYS A 5 -6.04 -12.77 16.34
N ASN A 6 -6.03 -12.47 17.64
CA ASN A 6 -5.83 -11.10 18.10
C ASN A 6 -4.37 -10.72 17.80
N PHE A 7 -4.17 -9.94 16.75
CA PHE A 7 -2.87 -9.37 16.43
C PHE A 7 -2.61 -8.16 17.32
N ASN A 8 -1.39 -8.05 17.87
CA ASN A 8 -0.96 -6.78 18.46
C ASN A 8 -0.92 -5.72 17.36
N ALA A 9 -1.35 -4.50 17.69
CA ALA A 9 -1.30 -3.36 16.79
C ALA A 9 -0.24 -2.36 17.25
N LEU A 10 0.42 -1.71 16.29
CA LEU A 10 1.47 -0.72 16.54
C LEU A 10 0.96 0.69 16.30
N THR A 11 1.39 1.64 17.13
CA THR A 11 1.30 3.05 16.77
C THR A 11 2.27 3.39 15.64
N ALA A 12 2.11 4.55 15.00
CA ALA A 12 3.05 5.01 13.98
C ALA A 12 4.49 5.11 14.52
N THR A 13 4.65 5.57 15.76
CA THR A 13 5.95 5.65 16.43
C THR A 13 6.56 4.27 16.68
N GLN A 14 5.77 3.30 17.10
CA GLN A 14 6.26 1.92 17.29
C GLN A 14 6.64 1.27 15.96
N MET A 15 5.88 1.52 14.88
CA MET A 15 6.23 1.03 13.55
C MET A 15 7.52 1.69 13.02
N ALA A 16 7.72 2.99 13.26
CA ALA A 16 8.98 3.67 12.93
C ALA A 16 10.17 3.05 13.67
N GLU A 17 9.99 2.65 14.93
CA GLU A 17 11.02 1.95 15.69
C GLU A 17 11.29 0.54 15.15
N VAL A 18 10.26 -0.18 14.68
CA VAL A 18 10.45 -1.44 13.95
C VAL A 18 11.31 -1.22 12.71
N ASP A 19 10.99 -0.23 11.88
CA ASP A 19 11.76 0.10 10.66
C ASP A 19 13.22 0.48 11.00
N ARG A 20 13.43 1.25 12.08
CA ARG A 20 14.77 1.61 12.55
C ARG A 20 15.58 0.37 12.95
N LEU A 21 15.02 -0.47 13.81
CA LEU A 21 15.68 -1.70 14.28
C LEU A 21 15.98 -2.66 13.13
N MET A 22 15.05 -2.80 12.17
CA MET A 22 15.24 -3.62 10.97
C MET A 22 16.52 -3.23 10.22
N VAL A 23 16.73 -1.93 9.99
CA VAL A 23 17.89 -1.42 9.26
C VAL A 23 19.16 -1.43 10.13
N GLU A 24 19.09 -0.83 11.32
CA GLU A 24 20.27 -0.54 12.14
C GLU A 24 20.82 -1.78 12.86
N GLU A 25 19.94 -2.66 13.36
CA GLU A 25 20.34 -3.82 14.17
C GLU A 25 20.32 -5.14 13.39
N TYR A 26 19.36 -5.29 12.47
CA TYR A 26 19.17 -6.54 11.72
C TYR A 26 19.70 -6.48 10.29
N HIS A 27 20.16 -5.32 9.81
CA HIS A 27 20.68 -5.11 8.45
C HIS A 27 19.70 -5.55 7.34
N ILE A 28 18.40 -5.42 7.62
CA ILE A 28 17.34 -5.64 6.65
C ILE A 28 16.98 -4.28 6.06
N GLU A 29 17.43 -4.08 4.83
CA GLU A 29 17.37 -2.80 4.14
C GLU A 29 15.96 -2.44 3.67
N LEU A 30 15.69 -1.14 3.56
CA LEU A 30 14.42 -0.62 3.02
C LEU A 30 14.09 -1.23 1.64
N ALA A 31 15.10 -1.47 0.82
CA ALA A 31 14.92 -2.10 -0.48
C ALA A 31 14.33 -3.52 -0.39
N GLN A 32 14.71 -4.30 0.62
CA GLN A 32 14.22 -5.67 0.84
C GLN A 32 12.80 -5.65 1.41
N MET A 33 12.55 -4.80 2.41
CA MET A 33 11.21 -4.62 2.99
C MET A 33 10.20 -4.17 1.92
N MET A 34 10.58 -3.19 1.10
CA MET A 34 9.76 -2.67 0.00
C MET A 34 9.50 -3.71 -1.09
N GLU A 35 10.50 -4.55 -1.39
CA GLU A 35 10.37 -5.64 -2.35
C GLU A 35 9.30 -6.65 -1.91
N ASN A 36 9.31 -7.03 -0.63
CA ASN A 36 8.29 -7.88 -0.04
C ASN A 36 6.91 -7.20 -0.04
N ALA A 37 6.82 -5.95 0.44
CA ALA A 37 5.58 -5.20 0.49
C ALA A 37 4.91 -5.09 -0.90
N GLY A 38 5.67 -4.69 -1.92
CA GLY A 38 5.15 -4.55 -3.27
C GLY A 38 4.77 -5.89 -3.92
N ARG A 39 5.53 -6.96 -3.68
CA ARG A 39 5.16 -8.30 -4.14
C ARG A 39 3.83 -8.75 -3.53
N HIS A 40 3.63 -8.56 -2.23
CA HIS A 40 2.39 -8.95 -1.56
C HIS A 40 1.20 -8.08 -1.99
N LEU A 41 1.42 -6.78 -2.22
CA LEU A 41 0.40 -5.90 -2.79
C LEU A 41 -0.05 -6.36 -4.16
N ALA A 42 0.90 -6.68 -5.05
CA ALA A 42 0.60 -7.24 -6.35
C ALA A 42 -0.16 -8.56 -6.23
N THR A 43 0.28 -9.47 -5.36
CA THR A 43 -0.37 -10.77 -5.16
C THR A 43 -1.83 -10.60 -4.70
N LEU A 44 -2.08 -9.69 -3.76
CA LEU A 44 -3.44 -9.42 -3.29
C LEU A 44 -4.30 -8.79 -4.39
N ALA A 45 -3.77 -7.80 -5.12
CA ALA A 45 -4.45 -7.19 -6.25
C ALA A 45 -4.84 -8.23 -7.32
N TYR A 46 -3.88 -9.08 -7.71
CA TYR A 46 -4.12 -10.16 -8.68
C TYR A 46 -5.16 -11.17 -8.19
N SER A 47 -5.13 -11.53 -6.90
CA SER A 47 -6.13 -12.40 -6.29
C SER A 47 -7.54 -11.79 -6.34
N GLN A 48 -7.68 -10.50 -6.02
CA GLN A 48 -8.96 -9.79 -6.09
C GLN A 48 -9.50 -9.73 -7.53
N LEU A 49 -8.63 -9.43 -8.51
CA LEU A 49 -9.00 -9.49 -9.92
C LEU A 49 -9.42 -10.91 -10.33
N SER A 50 -8.73 -11.95 -9.85
CA SER A 50 -9.04 -13.34 -10.18
C SER A 50 -10.42 -13.75 -9.66
N VAL A 51 -10.74 -13.40 -8.41
CA VAL A 51 -12.04 -13.68 -7.79
C VAL A 51 -13.17 -12.95 -8.53
N ALA A 52 -12.91 -11.75 -9.05
CA ALA A 52 -13.85 -11.00 -9.87
C ALA A 52 -13.98 -11.52 -11.32
N GLY A 53 -13.20 -12.55 -11.71
CA GLY A 53 -13.16 -13.05 -13.08
C GLY A 53 -12.40 -12.14 -14.07
N LEU A 54 -11.60 -11.21 -13.53
CA LEU A 54 -10.91 -10.13 -14.25
C LEU A 54 -9.40 -10.37 -14.43
N ALA A 55 -8.80 -11.39 -13.81
CA ALA A 55 -7.35 -11.58 -13.90
C ALA A 55 -6.85 -12.00 -15.30
N THR A 56 -7.72 -12.58 -16.13
CA THR A 56 -7.36 -13.12 -17.45
C THR A 56 -8.20 -12.53 -18.59
N SER A 57 -9.07 -11.56 -18.31
CA SER A 57 -9.85 -10.91 -19.37
C SER A 57 -9.04 -9.78 -20.00
N ASP A 58 -9.02 -9.76 -21.33
CA ASP A 58 -8.48 -8.65 -22.11
C ASP A 58 -9.22 -7.36 -21.71
N GLY A 59 -8.47 -6.36 -21.21
CA GLY A 59 -9.01 -5.03 -20.88
C GLY A 59 -9.08 -4.67 -19.40
N ASN A 60 -8.67 -5.53 -18.47
CA ASN A 60 -8.57 -5.15 -17.06
C ASN A 60 -7.30 -4.35 -16.77
N VAL A 61 -7.47 -3.19 -16.14
CA VAL A 61 -6.41 -2.20 -15.93
C VAL A 61 -6.29 -1.88 -14.45
N VAL A 62 -5.09 -2.04 -13.91
CA VAL A 62 -4.76 -1.59 -12.56
C VAL A 62 -4.08 -0.23 -12.66
N THR A 63 -4.69 0.81 -12.07
CA THR A 63 -4.04 2.12 -11.95
C THR A 63 -3.53 2.32 -10.55
N ILE A 64 -2.24 2.64 -10.42
CA ILE A 64 -1.55 2.80 -9.14
C ILE A 64 -1.19 4.27 -8.95
N LEU A 65 -1.67 4.86 -7.86
CA LEU A 65 -1.38 6.24 -7.47
C LEU A 65 -0.13 6.24 -6.59
N ILE A 66 0.94 6.87 -7.08
CA ILE A 66 2.29 6.78 -6.51
C ILE A 66 2.64 8.08 -5.79
N GLY A 67 2.82 8.00 -4.48
CA GLY A 67 3.36 9.11 -3.68
C GLY A 67 4.90 9.20 -3.72
N PRO A 68 5.48 10.28 -3.17
CA PRO A 68 6.93 10.50 -3.19
C PRO A 68 7.71 9.58 -2.24
N GLY A 69 7.03 9.01 -1.24
CA GLY A 69 7.63 8.31 -0.12
C GLY A 69 7.82 6.80 -0.32
N ASN A 70 8.09 6.11 0.79
CA ASN A 70 8.32 4.66 0.80
C ASN A 70 7.07 3.88 0.36
N ASN A 71 5.86 4.38 0.67
CA ASN A 71 4.61 3.75 0.23
C ASN A 71 4.51 3.71 -1.29
N GLY A 72 4.83 4.82 -1.96
CA GLY A 72 4.91 4.90 -3.41
C GLY A 72 5.91 3.91 -4.00
N GLY A 73 7.05 3.69 -3.34
CA GLY A 73 8.01 2.65 -3.74
C GLY A 73 7.44 1.22 -3.68
N GLY A 74 6.59 0.92 -2.70
CA GLY A 74 5.83 -0.32 -2.64
C GLY A 74 4.85 -0.45 -3.81
N GLY A 75 4.13 0.63 -4.14
CA GLY A 75 3.26 0.71 -5.31
C GLY A 75 4.00 0.49 -6.64
N LEU A 76 5.18 1.13 -6.82
CA LEU A 76 6.04 0.94 -8.00
C LEU A 76 6.54 -0.50 -8.11
N THR A 77 6.85 -1.13 -6.99
CA THR A 77 7.24 -2.53 -6.96
C THR A 77 6.08 -3.44 -7.34
N ALA A 78 4.87 -3.17 -6.82
CA ALA A 78 3.67 -3.89 -7.21
C ALA A 78 3.35 -3.73 -8.70
N ALA A 79 3.53 -2.54 -9.26
CA ALA A 79 3.38 -2.25 -10.69
C ALA A 79 4.24 -3.19 -11.54
N ARG A 80 5.52 -3.35 -11.18
CA ARG A 80 6.43 -4.28 -11.86
C ARG A 80 5.96 -5.73 -11.77
N TYR A 81 5.55 -6.20 -10.60
CA TYR A 81 5.07 -7.58 -10.44
C TYR A 81 3.80 -7.85 -11.25
N LEU A 82 2.81 -6.95 -11.17
CA LEU A 82 1.57 -7.05 -11.93
C LEU A 82 1.83 -7.05 -13.45
N SER A 83 2.70 -6.15 -13.94
CA SER A 83 3.11 -6.12 -15.34
C SER A 83 3.80 -7.43 -15.77
N ASN A 84 4.71 -7.96 -14.94
CA ASN A 84 5.35 -9.25 -15.17
C ASN A 84 4.37 -10.44 -15.22
N TRP A 85 3.22 -10.32 -14.56
CA TRP A 85 2.15 -11.33 -14.57
C TRP A 85 1.11 -11.10 -15.67
N GLY A 86 1.38 -10.18 -16.60
CA GLY A 86 0.53 -9.92 -17.75
C GLY A 86 -0.65 -8.99 -17.48
N VAL A 87 -0.71 -8.34 -16.31
CA VAL A 87 -1.75 -7.34 -16.02
C VAL A 87 -1.40 -6.01 -16.70
N VAL A 88 -2.39 -5.35 -17.29
CA VAL A 88 -2.21 -3.99 -17.81
C VAL A 88 -2.15 -3.02 -16.64
N VAL A 89 -1.04 -2.28 -16.53
CA VAL A 89 -0.80 -1.38 -15.41
C VAL A 89 -0.59 0.05 -15.91
N ASN A 90 -1.26 0.97 -15.23
CA ASN A 90 -0.98 2.40 -15.29
C ASN A 90 -0.37 2.85 -13.96
N THR A 91 0.57 3.79 -13.99
CA THR A 91 1.05 4.47 -12.77
C THR A 91 0.96 5.97 -12.91
N ILE A 92 0.42 6.63 -11.89
CA ILE A 92 0.27 8.08 -11.85
C ILE A 92 1.09 8.61 -10.67
N LEU A 93 2.07 9.46 -10.96
CA LEU A 93 2.86 10.14 -9.93
C LEU A 93 2.07 11.31 -9.35
N MET A 94 1.95 11.35 -8.02
CA MET A 94 1.27 12.46 -7.32
C MET A 94 2.14 13.71 -7.18
N GLN A 95 3.46 13.58 -7.37
CA GLN A 95 4.42 14.68 -7.37
C GLN A 95 5.46 14.44 -8.46
N SER A 96 6.27 15.45 -8.77
CA SER A 96 7.33 15.30 -9.76
C SER A 96 8.31 14.19 -9.40
N VAL A 97 8.90 13.55 -10.41
CA VAL A 97 9.81 12.40 -10.24
C VAL A 97 11.01 12.74 -9.33
N GLU A 98 11.45 14.00 -9.31
CA GLU A 98 12.55 14.50 -8.49
C GLU A 98 12.21 14.51 -6.99
N LYS A 99 10.93 14.42 -6.63
CA LYS A 99 10.47 14.32 -5.23
C LYS A 99 10.48 12.88 -4.72
N LEU A 100 10.67 11.88 -5.59
CA LEU A 100 10.79 10.49 -5.15
C LEU A 100 12.00 10.33 -4.24
N ARG A 101 11.83 9.63 -3.12
CA ARG A 101 12.95 9.20 -2.29
C ARG A 101 13.89 8.26 -3.08
N SER A 102 15.12 8.12 -2.62
CA SER A 102 16.18 7.37 -3.30
C SER A 102 15.77 5.95 -3.70
N VAL A 103 15.18 5.17 -2.79
CA VAL A 103 14.74 3.79 -3.08
C VAL A 103 13.56 3.75 -4.06
N PRO A 104 12.45 4.49 -3.86
CA PRO A 104 11.39 4.64 -4.85
C PRO A 104 11.88 5.11 -6.24
N ALA A 105 12.83 6.05 -6.30
CA ALA A 105 13.37 6.56 -7.56
C ALA A 105 14.07 5.46 -8.39
N ILE A 106 14.79 4.53 -7.75
CA ILE A 106 15.38 3.37 -8.43
C ILE A 106 14.28 2.44 -8.97
N ARG A 107 13.19 2.24 -8.21
CA ARG A 107 12.05 1.43 -8.67
C ARG A 107 11.35 2.08 -9.87
N TRP A 108 11.22 3.40 -9.86
CA TRP A 108 10.71 4.16 -11.00
C TRP A 108 11.56 3.94 -12.26
N GLN A 109 12.89 4.04 -12.16
CA GLN A 109 13.79 3.78 -13.29
C GLN A 109 13.64 2.36 -13.85
N THR A 110 13.37 1.37 -13.01
CA THR A 110 13.09 -0.01 -13.44
C THR A 110 11.76 -0.07 -14.19
N LEU A 111 10.72 0.57 -13.67
CA LEU A 111 9.38 0.58 -14.25
C LEU A 111 9.36 1.19 -15.66
N LEU A 112 10.15 2.23 -15.91
CA LEU A 112 10.30 2.85 -17.23
C LEU A 112 10.88 1.91 -18.32
N LYS A 113 11.36 0.72 -17.95
CA LYS A 113 11.83 -0.32 -18.89
C LYS A 113 10.78 -1.38 -19.18
N LEU A 114 9.59 -1.26 -18.60
CA LEU A 114 8.49 -2.20 -18.72
C LEU A 114 7.36 -1.59 -19.57
N PRO A 115 6.45 -2.41 -20.13
CA PRO A 115 5.29 -1.93 -20.88
C PRO A 115 4.20 -1.41 -19.93
N VAL A 116 4.52 -0.39 -19.13
CA VAL A 116 3.63 0.25 -18.16
C VAL A 116 3.38 1.69 -18.61
N LYS A 117 2.10 2.09 -18.70
CA LYS A 117 1.75 3.49 -19.03
C LYS A 117 1.99 4.34 -17.78
N THR A 118 2.79 5.38 -17.92
CA THR A 118 3.14 6.27 -16.80
C THR A 118 2.69 7.68 -17.08
N GLY A 119 2.17 8.39 -16.08
CA GLY A 119 1.86 9.82 -16.15
C GLY A 119 2.01 10.50 -14.79
N ALA A 120 1.85 11.80 -14.74
CA ALA A 120 1.75 12.60 -13.53
C ALA A 120 0.31 13.09 -13.32
N TRP A 121 -0.07 13.29 -12.06
CA TRP A 121 -1.35 13.90 -11.73
C TRP A 121 -1.51 15.25 -12.46
N HIS A 122 -2.66 15.46 -13.11
CA HIS A 122 -2.99 16.54 -14.05
C HIS A 122 -2.51 16.40 -15.50
N ASP A 123 -1.73 15.37 -15.85
CA ASP A 123 -1.45 15.10 -17.26
C ASP A 123 -2.74 14.70 -17.97
N PRO A 124 -3.03 15.22 -19.19
CA PRO A 124 -4.28 14.95 -19.90
C PRO A 124 -4.61 13.46 -20.05
N GLU A 125 -3.61 12.61 -20.29
CA GLU A 125 -3.80 11.17 -20.43
C GLU A 125 -4.23 10.46 -19.13
N THR A 126 -4.02 11.06 -17.96
CA THR A 126 -4.29 10.38 -16.68
C THR A 126 -5.77 10.25 -16.36
N THR A 127 -6.61 11.16 -16.89
CA THR A 127 -8.07 11.02 -16.78
C THR A 127 -8.56 9.76 -17.48
N GLU A 128 -8.00 9.45 -18.66
CA GLU A 128 -8.31 8.20 -19.38
C GLU A 128 -7.77 6.97 -18.65
N MET A 129 -6.56 7.05 -18.07
CA MET A 129 -5.99 5.96 -17.26
C MET A 129 -6.91 5.61 -16.09
N ILE A 130 -7.40 6.61 -15.37
CA ILE A 130 -8.32 6.41 -14.23
C ILE A 130 -9.66 5.86 -14.73
N GLY A 131 -10.23 6.46 -15.79
CA GLY A 131 -11.53 6.06 -16.34
C GLY A 131 -11.60 4.62 -16.89
N SER A 132 -10.45 4.06 -17.30
CA SER A 132 -10.34 2.68 -17.78
C SER A 132 -10.01 1.65 -16.68
N SER A 133 -9.83 2.11 -15.44
CA SER A 133 -9.36 1.25 -14.35
C SER A 133 -10.44 0.29 -13.86
N THR A 134 -10.04 -0.95 -13.58
CA THR A 134 -10.86 -1.97 -12.92
C THR A 134 -10.46 -2.16 -11.46
N LEU A 135 -9.27 -1.67 -11.08
CA LEU A 135 -8.80 -1.57 -9.71
C LEU A 135 -7.91 -0.33 -9.57
N ILE A 136 -8.13 0.45 -8.53
CA ILE A 136 -7.21 1.52 -8.11
C ILE A 136 -6.38 1.02 -6.94
N ILE A 137 -5.06 1.21 -7.00
CA ILE A 137 -4.18 1.02 -5.86
C ILE A 137 -3.76 2.38 -5.31
N ASP A 138 -4.10 2.61 -4.04
CA ASP A 138 -3.64 3.76 -3.28
C ASP A 138 -2.30 3.45 -2.61
N ALA A 139 -1.22 3.97 -3.21
CA ALA A 139 0.14 3.92 -2.67
C ALA A 139 0.68 5.36 -2.47
N MET A 140 -0.20 6.31 -2.14
CA MET A 140 0.19 7.72 -2.07
C MET A 140 0.87 8.07 -0.75
N LEU A 141 0.28 7.68 0.39
CA LEU A 141 0.76 7.99 1.73
C LEU A 141 0.78 6.70 2.58
N GLY A 142 1.76 6.57 3.47
CA GLY A 142 1.89 5.41 4.38
C GLY A 142 1.73 5.80 5.85
N TYR A 143 2.10 4.91 6.76
CA TYR A 143 1.90 5.11 8.21
C TYR A 143 2.54 6.38 8.80
N ASN A 144 3.56 6.93 8.14
CA ASN A 144 4.30 8.10 8.62
C ASN A 144 3.67 9.44 8.21
N GLN A 145 2.52 9.42 7.53
CA GLN A 145 1.74 10.61 7.23
C GLN A 145 1.26 11.26 8.53
N THR A 146 1.31 12.60 8.58
CA THR A 146 0.74 13.40 9.66
C THR A 146 -0.11 14.53 9.10
N GLY A 147 -1.28 14.75 9.70
CA GLY A 147 -2.23 15.77 9.27
C GLY A 147 -2.85 15.51 7.89
N ASP A 148 -3.53 16.53 7.38
CA ASP A 148 -4.30 16.45 6.14
C ASP A 148 -3.40 16.24 4.91
N PRO A 149 -3.87 15.47 3.91
CA PRO A 149 -3.22 15.44 2.60
C PRO A 149 -3.12 16.83 1.97
N TYR A 150 -2.09 17.04 1.15
CA TYR A 150 -1.81 18.31 0.49
C TYR A 150 -1.49 18.13 -1.00
N GLY A 151 -1.57 19.23 -1.76
CA GLY A 151 -1.30 19.26 -3.20
C GLY A 151 -2.15 18.27 -3.99
N SER A 152 -1.54 17.65 -5.01
CA SER A 152 -2.19 16.65 -5.87
C SER A 152 -2.85 15.49 -5.11
N ILE A 153 -2.28 15.07 -3.97
CA ILE A 153 -2.87 13.99 -3.18
C ILE A 153 -4.22 14.44 -2.58
N ARG A 154 -4.27 15.66 -2.03
CA ARG A 154 -5.52 16.26 -1.53
C ARG A 154 -6.59 16.34 -2.60
N GLU A 155 -6.19 16.68 -3.82
CA GLU A 155 -7.10 16.81 -4.98
C GLU A 155 -7.56 15.46 -5.52
N ALA A 156 -6.68 14.45 -5.51
CA ALA A 156 -6.96 13.14 -6.05
C ALA A 156 -7.98 12.36 -5.21
N ILE A 157 -7.87 12.40 -3.89
CA ILE A 157 -8.67 11.57 -3.00
C ILE A 157 -10.19 11.72 -3.24
N PRO A 158 -10.78 12.92 -3.33
CA PRO A 158 -12.21 13.06 -3.61
C PRO A 158 -12.60 12.52 -4.98
N ALA A 159 -11.77 12.71 -6.00
CA ALA A 159 -12.02 12.20 -7.35
C ALA A 159 -12.02 10.66 -7.37
N ILE A 160 -11.09 10.04 -6.66
CA ILE A 160 -10.99 8.58 -6.53
C ILE A 160 -12.16 8.01 -5.73
N ASN A 161 -12.52 8.62 -4.60
CA ASN A 161 -13.64 8.16 -3.77
C ASN A 161 -15.01 8.24 -4.48
N GLN A 162 -15.14 9.01 -5.57
CA GLN A 162 -16.37 9.11 -6.37
C GLN A 162 -16.47 8.02 -7.44
N LEU A 163 -15.39 7.27 -7.70
CA LEU A 163 -15.40 6.19 -8.69
C LEU A 163 -16.17 4.99 -8.17
N SER A 164 -16.79 4.23 -9.08
CA SER A 164 -17.36 2.91 -8.78
C SER A 164 -16.34 1.77 -8.87
N VAL A 165 -15.04 2.12 -8.93
CA VAL A 165 -13.92 1.19 -9.08
C VAL A 165 -13.39 0.84 -7.69
N PRO A 166 -13.11 -0.43 -7.37
CA PRO A 166 -12.57 -0.79 -6.07
C PRO A 166 -11.19 -0.15 -5.82
N VAL A 167 -10.94 0.24 -4.57
CA VAL A 167 -9.67 0.81 -4.10
C VAL A 167 -8.99 -0.16 -3.14
N LEU A 168 -7.73 -0.49 -3.42
CA LEU A 168 -6.83 -1.24 -2.54
C LEU A 168 -5.72 -0.31 -2.02
N SER A 169 -5.73 0.00 -0.73
CA SER A 169 -4.68 0.82 -0.10
C SER A 169 -3.50 -0.02 0.36
N LEU A 170 -2.28 0.48 0.11
CA LEU A 170 -1.06 -0.06 0.69
C LEU A 170 -0.78 0.61 2.04
N ASP A 171 -0.52 -0.21 3.04
CA ASP A 171 -0.15 0.13 4.41
C ASP A 171 -1.28 0.79 5.22
N ILE A 172 -1.75 1.95 4.78
CA ILE A 172 -2.80 2.78 5.39
C ILE A 172 -3.55 3.52 4.26
N PRO A 173 -4.89 3.64 4.30
CA PRO A 173 -5.60 4.53 3.39
C PRO A 173 -5.07 5.95 3.45
N SER A 174 -4.69 6.52 2.31
CA SER A 174 -4.11 7.86 2.28
C SER A 174 -5.04 8.89 2.92
N GLY A 175 -4.48 9.66 3.86
CA GLY A 175 -5.22 10.61 4.68
C GLY A 175 -5.73 10.05 6.01
N LEU A 176 -5.56 8.76 6.31
CA LEU A 176 -5.90 8.21 7.63
C LEU A 176 -4.71 8.27 8.59
N ASP A 177 -4.92 8.75 9.81
CA ASP A 177 -3.90 8.72 10.85
C ASP A 177 -3.68 7.27 11.35
N ALA A 178 -2.45 6.78 11.17
CA ALA A 178 -2.08 5.41 11.50
C ALA A 178 -2.19 5.06 13.00
N THR A 179 -2.14 6.05 13.90
CA THR A 179 -2.19 5.77 15.34
C THR A 179 -3.62 5.85 15.86
N THR A 180 -4.31 6.94 15.54
CA THR A 180 -5.61 7.32 16.10
C THR A 180 -6.78 6.87 15.25
N GLY A 181 -6.56 6.53 13.98
CA GLY A 181 -7.63 6.21 13.03
C GLY A 181 -8.50 7.42 12.70
N THR A 182 -8.07 8.64 13.06
CA THR A 182 -8.74 9.88 12.70
C THR A 182 -8.50 10.14 11.21
N PRO A 183 -9.56 10.31 10.40
CA PRO A 183 -9.40 10.71 9.02
C PRO A 183 -8.97 12.18 8.95
N GLY A 184 -8.03 12.48 8.06
CA GLY A 184 -7.79 13.83 7.58
C GLY A 184 -8.79 14.23 6.50
N GLU A 185 -8.74 15.50 6.12
CA GLU A 185 -9.65 16.09 5.15
C GLU A 185 -8.91 16.41 3.83
N PRO A 186 -8.99 15.54 2.80
CA PRO A 186 -9.81 14.32 2.67
C PRO A 186 -9.06 13.01 3.04
N CYS A 187 -9.80 11.89 3.09
CA CYS A 187 -9.26 10.54 3.33
C CYS A 187 -9.83 9.51 2.34
N ILE A 188 -9.00 8.59 1.85
CA ILE A 188 -9.40 7.50 0.95
C ILE A 188 -10.40 6.56 1.64
N GLN A 189 -11.44 6.17 0.91
CA GLN A 189 -12.35 5.10 1.29
C GLN A 189 -11.94 3.82 0.56
N ALA A 190 -11.14 2.97 1.21
CA ALA A 190 -10.64 1.75 0.61
C ALA A 190 -11.67 0.61 0.72
N ASN A 191 -11.74 -0.21 -0.32
CA ASN A 191 -12.46 -1.49 -0.28
C ASN A 191 -11.64 -2.56 0.44
N ALA A 192 -10.31 -2.46 0.36
CA ALA A 192 -9.39 -3.29 1.11
C ALA A 192 -8.10 -2.52 1.42
N THR A 193 -7.42 -2.90 2.50
CA THR A 193 -6.10 -2.37 2.88
C THR A 193 -5.13 -3.50 3.13
N LEU A 194 -3.94 -3.45 2.52
CA LEU A 194 -2.82 -4.33 2.85
C LEU A 194 -1.87 -3.63 3.81
N THR A 195 -2.05 -3.84 5.11
CA THR A 195 -1.14 -3.34 6.14
C THR A 195 0.13 -4.20 6.24
N LEU A 196 1.27 -3.57 6.51
CA LEU A 196 2.58 -4.23 6.54
C LEU A 196 3.06 -4.53 7.97
N ALA A 197 3.79 -5.65 8.14
CA ALA A 197 4.38 -6.13 9.39
C ALA A 197 3.37 -6.48 10.50
N LEU A 198 2.83 -5.47 11.18
CA LEU A 198 1.74 -5.57 12.14
C LEU A 198 0.66 -4.53 11.80
N PRO A 199 -0.61 -4.77 12.15
CA PRO A 199 -1.64 -3.77 11.97
C PRO A 199 -1.30 -2.50 12.73
N LYS A 200 -1.67 -1.36 12.17
CA LYS A 200 -1.57 -0.07 12.86
C LYS A 200 -2.78 0.13 13.78
N THR A 201 -2.60 0.74 14.95
CA THR A 201 -3.69 0.94 15.91
C THR A 201 -4.88 1.69 15.31
N GLY A 202 -4.61 2.66 14.43
CA GLY A 202 -5.62 3.43 13.71
C GLY A 202 -6.51 2.59 12.80
N LEU A 203 -5.99 1.50 12.21
CA LEU A 203 -6.77 0.59 11.36
C LEU A 203 -7.68 -0.36 12.15
N THR A 204 -7.34 -0.61 13.43
CA THR A 204 -8.05 -1.62 14.25
C THR A 204 -9.20 -1.02 15.06
N ASN A 205 -9.20 0.29 15.24
CA ASN A 205 -10.22 0.99 16.00
C ASN A 205 -11.47 1.30 15.15
N GLN A 206 -12.56 1.72 15.80
CA GLN A 206 -13.84 1.95 15.11
C GLN A 206 -13.79 3.08 14.09
N SER A 207 -12.91 4.08 14.28
CA SER A 207 -12.80 5.23 13.37
C SER A 207 -12.16 4.81 12.06
N GLY A 208 -10.98 4.20 12.10
CA GLY A 208 -10.25 3.84 10.89
C GLY A 208 -10.84 2.66 10.12
N LYS A 209 -11.54 1.73 10.80
CA LYS A 209 -12.25 0.60 10.14
C LYS A 209 -13.22 1.04 9.04
N ARG A 210 -13.77 2.26 9.13
CA ARG A 210 -14.70 2.81 8.13
C ARG A 210 -14.01 3.16 6.81
N TYR A 211 -12.70 3.33 6.83
CA TYR A 211 -11.88 3.76 5.68
C TYR A 211 -11.01 2.62 5.13
N SER A 212 -10.77 1.56 5.91
CA SER A 212 -9.81 0.50 5.54
C SER A 212 -10.41 -0.62 4.70
N GLY A 213 -11.74 -0.79 4.71
CA GLY A 213 -12.40 -1.95 4.10
C GLY A 213 -11.92 -3.28 4.71
N ASP A 214 -11.88 -4.33 3.90
CA ASP A 214 -11.27 -5.61 4.27
C ASP A 214 -9.78 -5.40 4.64
N LEU A 215 -9.36 -5.91 5.80
CA LEU A 215 -8.00 -5.71 6.27
C LEU A 215 -7.14 -6.96 6.04
N TYR A 216 -6.04 -6.79 5.32
CA TYR A 216 -5.03 -7.80 5.07
C TYR A 216 -3.71 -7.41 5.71
N LEU A 217 -2.97 -8.39 6.24
CA LEU A 217 -1.65 -8.22 6.84
C LEU A 217 -0.61 -8.96 6.01
N ALA A 218 0.45 -8.26 5.60
CA ALA A 218 1.54 -8.83 4.80
C ALA A 218 2.88 -8.88 5.55
N ASP A 219 3.61 -9.98 5.32
CA ASP A 219 4.98 -10.15 5.75
C ASP A 219 5.92 -9.24 4.96
N ILE A 220 6.76 -8.48 5.64
CA ILE A 220 7.85 -7.71 5.02
C ILE A 220 9.23 -8.20 5.42
N GLY A 221 9.30 -9.31 6.16
CA GLY A 221 10.52 -9.94 6.64
C GLY A 221 10.94 -9.49 8.04
N VAL A 222 10.01 -8.98 8.87
CA VAL A 222 10.33 -8.59 10.25
C VAL A 222 10.65 -9.83 11.10
N PRO A 223 11.85 -9.97 11.68
CA PRO A 223 12.16 -11.08 12.56
C PRO A 223 11.21 -11.05 13.77
N PRO A 224 10.50 -12.14 14.10
CA PRO A 224 9.54 -12.14 15.21
C PRO A 224 10.14 -11.73 16.56
N VAL A 225 11.43 -12.03 16.78
CA VAL A 225 12.17 -11.63 17.99
C VAL A 225 12.34 -10.11 18.09
N LEU A 226 12.32 -9.36 16.99
CA LEU A 226 12.44 -7.90 17.01
C LEU A 226 11.34 -7.28 17.89
N TYR A 227 10.11 -7.83 17.85
CA TYR A 227 8.98 -7.33 18.62
C TYR A 227 9.18 -7.38 20.14
N THR A 228 10.10 -8.20 20.66
CA THR A 228 10.38 -8.22 22.11
C THR A 228 11.05 -6.93 22.60
N HIS A 229 11.75 -6.20 21.72
CA HIS A 229 12.29 -4.87 22.03
C HIS A 229 11.18 -3.83 22.29
N LEU A 230 9.99 -4.07 21.76
CA LEU A 230 8.80 -3.24 21.94
C LEU A 230 7.90 -3.75 23.09
N GLY A 231 8.35 -4.74 23.85
CA GLY A 231 7.55 -5.38 24.91
C GLY A 231 6.43 -6.28 24.40
N LEU A 232 6.47 -6.68 23.12
CA LEU A 232 5.47 -7.55 22.50
C LEU A 232 6.00 -9.00 22.40
N PRO A 233 5.12 -10.01 22.45
CA PRO A 233 5.54 -11.39 22.31
C PRO A 233 6.07 -11.70 20.90
N ALA A 234 7.15 -12.46 20.81
CA ALA A 234 7.63 -13.01 19.54
C ALA A 234 6.63 -14.04 19.00
N GLN A 235 6.06 -13.79 17.82
CA GLN A 235 5.07 -14.65 17.20
C GLN A 235 5.38 -14.89 15.72
N ASN A 236 5.33 -16.15 15.30
CA ASN A 236 5.47 -16.55 13.89
C ASN A 236 4.16 -16.34 13.14
N ILE A 237 3.77 -15.07 12.98
CA ILE A 237 2.47 -14.66 12.41
C ILE A 237 2.26 -15.23 11.00
N PHE A 238 3.29 -15.14 10.16
CA PHE A 238 3.24 -15.48 8.73
C PHE A 238 3.68 -16.92 8.40
N ARG A 239 3.73 -17.82 9.40
CA ARG A 239 4.21 -19.20 9.24
C ARG A 239 3.55 -19.95 8.08
N ASP A 240 2.23 -19.83 7.98
CA ASP A 240 1.43 -20.63 7.06
C ASP A 240 1.07 -19.88 5.76
N ASN A 241 1.04 -18.54 5.83
CA ASN A 241 0.70 -17.69 4.70
C ASN A 241 1.31 -16.29 4.90
N PRO A 242 2.03 -15.73 3.91
CA PRO A 242 2.62 -14.40 4.00
C PRO A 242 1.60 -13.25 3.85
N ILE A 243 0.35 -13.54 3.50
CA ILE A 243 -0.76 -12.58 3.45
C ILE A 243 -1.97 -13.14 4.21
N LEU A 244 -2.39 -12.45 5.26
CA LEU A 244 -3.48 -12.89 6.15
C LEU A 244 -4.65 -11.91 6.06
N LYS A 245 -5.88 -12.40 5.82
CA LYS A 245 -7.09 -11.58 6.04
C LYS A 245 -7.42 -11.55 7.53
N ILE A 246 -7.44 -10.35 8.12
CA ILE A 246 -7.53 -10.13 9.57
C ILE A 246 -8.72 -9.25 10.01
N GLY A 247 -9.46 -8.69 9.06
CA GLY A 247 -10.63 -7.84 9.31
C GLY A 247 -11.53 -7.76 8.10
#